data_AF-A0A661PG98-F1
#
_entry.id   AF-A0A661PG98-F1
#
_cell.length_a   1.000
_cell.length_b   1.000
_cell.length_c   1.000
_cell.angle_alpha   90.00
_cell.angle_beta   90.00
_cell.angle_gamma   90.00
#
_symmetry.space_group_name_H-M   'P 1'
#
loop_
_entity.id
_entity.type
_entity.pdbx_description
1 polymer ?
#
loop_
_entity_poly.entity_id
_entity_poly.type
_entity_poly.pdbx_seq_one_letter_code
_entity_poly.pdbx_strand_id
1 'polypeptide(L)'
;MSALEPKVILRHCDEYDPDRIRAIVREGLDELGLRPTGRVLVKPNLVIALPGIFDHAFTRPELLDGLLGALKDRADEGIEEIAVGERCGITMPTRLAYEGAGYPGVVAKHNVAHYFFDEVTQVPVRLRHPDRLRDVIYAPEPEHSDYCWGGCPGAIEEAIEVIRQLQPDAYDSMRPMTLVFGAYDGPIEPREGEKVVFMGDCCRWKGRLRGTEVTIPSCYVDRQRIKPCNARMTDIFVKMLGVYAALFAARGKPYLRITGCPVSVAEQILVMATLGRTKNPYFAPATVGPFLRGWLAWRWARIERWLLGKPYQSDQLPVPAKATAQLEDASGSTEQDS
;
A
#
# COMPACT_ATOMS: atom_id res chain seq x y z
N MET A 1 -21.53 -22.33 7.87
CA MET A 1 -22.03 -21.26 6.98
C MET A 1 -21.50 -21.58 5.60
N SER A 2 -22.37 -21.77 4.59
CA SER A 2 -21.88 -21.90 3.21
C SER A 2 -21.12 -20.61 2.89
N ALA A 3 -19.95 -20.72 2.25
CA ALA A 3 -19.29 -19.54 1.69
C ALA A 3 -20.32 -18.84 0.80
N LEU A 4 -20.59 -17.56 1.06
CA LEU A 4 -21.45 -16.76 0.19
C LEU A 4 -20.84 -16.82 -1.21
N GLU A 5 -21.65 -17.15 -2.22
CA GLU A 5 -21.19 -17.03 -3.60
C GLU A 5 -20.79 -15.56 -3.84
N PRO A 6 -19.57 -15.31 -4.36
CA PRO A 6 -19.13 -13.95 -4.62
C PRO A 6 -20.10 -13.27 -5.59
N LYS A 7 -20.69 -12.15 -5.16
CA LYS A 7 -21.57 -11.34 -6.00
C LYS A 7 -20.82 -10.12 -6.51
N VAL A 8 -20.75 -9.97 -7.84
CA VAL A 8 -20.12 -8.82 -8.50
C VAL A 8 -21.21 -7.87 -8.98
N ILE A 9 -21.14 -6.61 -8.55
CA ILE A 9 -22.07 -5.55 -8.94
C ILE A 9 -21.34 -4.58 -9.85
N LEU A 10 -21.83 -4.44 -11.09
CA LEU A 10 -21.32 -3.46 -12.05
C LEU A 10 -22.34 -2.33 -12.21
N ARG A 11 -21.87 -1.08 -12.17
CA ARG A 11 -22.67 0.14 -12.36
C ARG A 11 -21.88 1.14 -13.18
N HIS A 12 -22.59 1.95 -13.96
CA HIS A 12 -22.00 3.00 -14.77
C HIS A 12 -21.84 4.30 -13.97
N CYS A 13 -20.62 4.85 -14.02
CA CYS A 13 -20.22 6.15 -13.48
C CYS A 13 -19.14 6.71 -14.42
N ASP A 14 -19.54 7.59 -15.32
CA ASP A 14 -18.70 8.22 -16.34
C ASP A 14 -17.87 9.39 -15.79
N GLU A 15 -18.34 10.01 -14.71
CA GLU A 15 -17.65 11.11 -14.03
C GLU A 15 -17.40 10.78 -12.56
N TYR A 16 -16.38 11.43 -11.97
CA TYR A 16 -16.11 11.38 -10.53
C TYR A 16 -17.07 12.30 -9.74
N ASP A 17 -18.37 12.13 -9.94
CA ASP A 17 -19.40 12.84 -9.18
C ASP A 17 -19.65 12.14 -7.82
N PRO A 18 -19.34 12.78 -6.67
CA PRO A 18 -19.56 12.19 -5.36
C PRO A 18 -21.00 11.73 -5.08
N ASP A 19 -22.01 12.45 -5.58
CA ASP A 19 -23.41 12.12 -5.31
C ASP A 19 -23.85 10.90 -6.12
N ARG A 20 -23.41 10.81 -7.38
CA ARG A 20 -23.60 9.60 -8.19
C ARG A 20 -22.89 8.39 -7.58
N ILE A 21 -21.65 8.55 -7.15
CA ILE A 21 -20.88 7.50 -6.47
C ILE A 21 -21.58 7.06 -5.20
N ARG A 22 -22.06 8.00 -4.37
CA ARG A 22 -22.83 7.70 -3.15
C ARG A 22 -24.07 6.87 -3.46
N ALA A 23 -24.84 7.24 -4.49
CA ALA A 23 -26.02 6.48 -4.89
C ALA A 23 -25.65 5.04 -5.30
N ILE A 24 -24.62 4.87 -6.13
CA ILE A 24 -24.13 3.57 -6.58
C ILE A 24 -23.69 2.69 -5.41
N VAL A 25 -22.87 3.24 -4.51
CA VAL A 25 -22.37 2.48 -3.34
C VAL A 25 -23.53 2.11 -2.42
N ARG A 26 -24.47 3.03 -2.19
CA ARG A 26 -25.67 2.79 -1.38
C ARG A 26 -26.51 1.67 -1.96
N GLU A 27 -26.80 1.69 -3.26
CA GLU A 27 -27.52 0.61 -3.95
C GLU A 27 -26.77 -0.72 -3.81
N GLY A 28 -25.45 -0.72 -3.91
CA GLY A 28 -24.63 -1.90 -3.69
C GLY A 28 -24.74 -2.47 -2.28
N LEU A 29 -24.69 -1.61 -1.25
CA LEU A 29 -24.91 -2.01 0.13
C LEU A 29 -26.30 -2.63 0.32
N ASP A 30 -27.33 -2.07 -0.33
CA ASP A 30 -28.71 -2.56 -0.26
C ASP A 30 -28.85 -3.93 -0.91
N GLU A 31 -28.28 -4.09 -2.09
CA GLU A 31 -28.33 -5.33 -2.86
C GLU A 31 -27.55 -6.47 -2.20
N LEU A 32 -26.56 -6.14 -1.37
CA LEU A 32 -25.78 -7.06 -0.55
C LEU A 32 -26.37 -7.26 0.85
N GLY A 33 -27.41 -6.48 1.23
CA GLY A 33 -27.97 -6.51 2.58
C GLY A 33 -27.01 -6.05 3.67
N LEU A 34 -26.02 -5.22 3.33
CA LEU A 34 -24.97 -4.76 4.24
C LEU A 34 -25.40 -3.51 5.01
N ARG A 35 -25.24 -3.57 6.32
CA ARG A 35 -25.46 -2.46 7.26
C ARG A 35 -24.18 -2.24 8.06
N PRO A 36 -23.46 -1.13 7.81
CA PRO A 36 -22.32 -0.74 8.63
C PRO A 36 -22.72 -0.64 10.11
N THR A 37 -21.96 -1.30 10.98
CA THR A 37 -22.20 -1.35 12.44
C THR A 37 -20.86 -1.47 13.18
N GLY A 38 -20.82 -1.10 14.46
CA GLY A 38 -19.58 -1.07 15.24
C GLY A 38 -18.56 -0.06 14.69
N ARG A 39 -17.29 -0.46 14.59
CA ARG A 39 -16.21 0.38 14.04
C ARG A 39 -15.91 0.02 12.60
N VAL A 40 -16.03 0.99 11.71
CA VAL A 40 -15.84 0.82 10.26
C VAL A 40 -14.65 1.64 9.81
N LEU A 41 -13.64 0.96 9.25
CA LEU A 41 -12.43 1.58 8.73
C LEU A 41 -12.42 1.53 7.20
N VAL A 42 -12.39 2.70 6.58
CA VAL A 42 -12.16 2.86 5.15
C VAL A 42 -10.66 2.99 4.92
N LYS A 43 -10.11 2.10 4.11
CA LYS A 43 -8.71 2.11 3.70
C LYS A 43 -8.60 2.55 2.23
N PRO A 44 -8.43 3.85 1.94
CA PRO A 44 -8.26 4.31 0.57
C PRO A 44 -6.85 3.97 0.10
N ASN A 45 -6.70 3.31 -1.06
CA ASN A 45 -5.37 3.08 -1.62
C ASN A 45 -4.68 4.44 -1.86
N LEU A 46 -3.59 4.73 -1.13
CA LEU A 46 -2.81 5.97 -1.21
C LEU A 46 -1.34 5.59 -1.35
N VAL A 47 -0.85 5.51 -2.59
CA VAL A 47 0.57 5.20 -2.82
C VAL A 47 1.37 6.48 -2.64
N ILE A 48 1.12 7.49 -3.46
CA ILE A 48 1.80 8.79 -3.43
C ILE A 48 0.86 9.86 -3.99
N ALA A 49 0.85 11.04 -3.38
CA ALA A 49 0.15 12.20 -3.92
C ALA A 49 1.02 13.45 -3.74
N LEU A 50 1.46 14.02 -4.86
CA LEU A 50 2.19 15.29 -4.91
C LEU A 50 1.62 16.08 -6.08
N PRO A 51 0.83 17.14 -5.84
CA PRO A 51 0.16 17.90 -6.89
C PRO A 51 1.13 18.35 -8.00
N GLY A 52 0.75 18.09 -9.25
CA GLY A 52 1.53 18.41 -10.45
C GLY A 52 2.70 17.47 -10.74
N ILE A 53 2.89 16.41 -9.93
CA ILE A 53 3.93 15.40 -10.10
C ILE A 53 3.34 13.99 -10.09
N PHE A 54 2.49 13.69 -9.10
CA PHE A 54 1.83 12.40 -8.92
C PHE A 54 0.34 12.61 -8.64
N ASP A 55 -0.42 12.83 -9.71
CA ASP A 55 -1.83 13.24 -9.62
C ASP A 55 -2.84 12.07 -9.57
N HIS A 56 -2.37 10.83 -9.76
CA HIS A 56 -3.24 9.67 -9.96
C HIS A 56 -2.83 8.40 -9.20
N ALA A 57 -1.78 8.45 -8.38
CA ALA A 57 -1.30 7.29 -7.61
C ALA A 57 -1.98 7.18 -6.23
N PHE A 58 -3.27 7.51 -6.19
CA PHE A 58 -4.11 7.51 -5.00
C PHE A 58 -5.58 7.40 -5.38
N THR A 59 -6.42 6.99 -4.43
CA THR A 59 -7.87 6.95 -4.61
C THR A 59 -8.42 8.37 -4.71
N ARG A 60 -9.18 8.66 -5.76
CA ARG A 60 -9.74 10.00 -5.96
C ARG A 60 -10.59 10.46 -4.76
N PRO A 61 -10.42 11.70 -4.27
CA PRO A 61 -11.15 12.18 -3.09
C PRO A 61 -12.67 12.16 -3.30
N GLU A 62 -13.14 12.31 -4.53
CA GLU A 62 -14.55 12.23 -4.91
C GLU A 62 -15.14 10.83 -4.67
N LEU A 63 -14.35 9.78 -4.91
CA LEU A 63 -14.74 8.41 -4.60
C LEU A 63 -14.85 8.19 -3.10
N LEU A 64 -13.88 8.70 -2.35
CA LEU A 64 -13.89 8.63 -0.89
C LEU A 64 -15.09 9.38 -0.30
N ASP A 65 -15.41 10.56 -0.83
CA ASP A 65 -16.56 11.38 -0.44
C ASP A 65 -17.88 10.63 -0.63
N GLY A 66 -18.12 10.10 -1.84
CA GLY A 66 -19.32 9.33 -2.13
C GLY A 66 -19.44 8.06 -1.28
N LEU A 67 -18.34 7.32 -1.10
CA LEU A 67 -18.27 6.12 -0.25
C LEU A 67 -18.64 6.43 1.20
N LEU A 68 -18.03 7.45 1.82
CA LEU A 68 -18.32 7.82 3.20
C LEU A 68 -19.77 8.27 3.39
N GLY A 69 -20.32 9.01 2.42
CA GLY A 69 -21.73 9.38 2.41
C GLY A 69 -22.65 8.14 2.39
N ALA A 70 -22.34 7.15 1.55
CA ALA A 70 -23.13 5.93 1.43
C ALA A 70 -23.06 5.05 2.68
N LEU A 71 -21.88 4.95 3.30
CA LEU A 71 -21.70 4.21 4.55
C LEU A 71 -22.57 4.81 5.67
N LYS A 72 -22.62 6.13 5.78
CA LYS A 72 -23.48 6.82 6.76
C LYS A 72 -24.96 6.64 6.48
N ASP A 73 -25.38 6.70 5.22
CA ASP A 73 -26.79 6.51 4.82
C ASP A 73 -27.32 5.14 5.21
N ARG A 74 -26.43 4.14 5.26
CA ARG A 74 -26.80 2.73 5.46
C ARG A 74 -26.41 2.17 6.81
N ALA A 75 -25.63 2.91 7.59
CA ALA A 75 -25.26 2.52 8.95
C ALA A 75 -26.52 2.22 9.77
N ASP A 76 -26.43 1.20 10.62
CA ASP A 76 -27.48 0.92 11.60
C ASP A 76 -27.27 1.72 12.90
N GLU A 77 -28.19 1.56 13.84
CA GLU A 77 -28.13 2.25 15.14
C GLU A 77 -26.92 1.83 16.01
N GLY A 78 -26.25 0.72 15.66
CA GLY A 78 -25.08 0.19 16.36
C GLY A 78 -23.75 0.71 15.83
N ILE A 79 -23.73 1.67 14.90
CA ILE A 79 -22.48 2.29 14.44
C ILE A 79 -21.81 3.07 15.58
N GLU A 80 -20.54 2.76 15.85
CA GLU A 80 -19.71 3.42 16.86
C GLU A 80 -18.74 4.43 16.22
N GLU A 81 -18.20 4.09 15.05
CA GLU A 81 -17.19 4.91 14.38
C GLU A 81 -17.16 4.61 12.87
N ILE A 82 -16.95 5.66 12.07
CA ILE A 82 -16.46 5.55 10.70
C ILE A 82 -15.15 6.31 10.63
N ALA A 83 -14.11 5.67 10.10
CA ALA A 83 -12.77 6.23 10.03
C ALA A 83 -12.12 6.02 8.66
N VAL A 84 -11.12 6.84 8.34
CA VAL A 84 -10.27 6.71 7.15
C VAL A 84 -8.83 6.44 7.57
N GLY A 85 -8.28 5.28 7.26
CA GLY A 85 -6.94 4.90 7.68
C GLY A 85 -6.04 4.46 6.53
N GLU A 86 -4.79 4.92 6.51
CA GLU A 86 -3.80 4.46 5.53
C GLU A 86 -2.36 4.61 6.03
N ARG A 87 -1.44 3.87 5.42
CA ARG A 87 0.02 4.12 5.39
C ARG A 87 0.41 4.24 3.92
N CYS A 88 0.97 5.38 3.54
CA CYS A 88 1.31 5.57 2.14
C CYS A 88 2.45 4.66 1.66
N GLY A 89 2.47 4.42 0.35
CA GLY A 89 3.54 3.72 -0.33
C GLY A 89 4.76 4.61 -0.54
N ILE A 90 5.95 4.00 -0.58
CA ILE A 90 7.19 4.63 -1.09
C ILE A 90 7.65 5.87 -0.30
N THR A 91 8.60 5.68 0.63
CA THR A 91 9.57 6.69 1.11
C THR A 91 9.04 8.10 1.34
N MET A 92 7.77 8.26 1.69
CA MET A 92 7.15 9.52 2.03
C MET A 92 6.37 9.36 3.33
N PRO A 93 6.23 10.44 4.11
CA PRO A 93 5.33 10.46 5.26
C PRO A 93 3.88 10.36 4.81
N THR A 94 3.07 9.54 5.49
CA THR A 94 1.66 9.36 5.13
C THR A 94 0.90 10.68 5.11
N ARG A 95 1.13 11.55 6.10
CA ARG A 95 0.51 12.89 6.20
C ARG A 95 0.65 13.72 4.92
N LEU A 96 1.83 13.71 4.29
CA LEU A 96 2.08 14.51 3.08
C LEU A 96 1.27 13.98 1.89
N ALA A 97 1.26 12.67 1.67
CA ALA A 97 0.45 12.07 0.63
C ALA A 97 -1.05 12.26 0.93
N TYR A 98 -1.43 12.22 2.20
CA TYR A 98 -2.82 12.45 2.64
C TYR A 98 -3.29 13.86 2.31
N GLU A 99 -2.47 14.87 2.63
CA GLU A 99 -2.68 16.28 2.25
C GLU A 99 -2.74 16.44 0.73
N GLY A 100 -1.76 15.88 0.01
CA GLY A 100 -1.67 15.97 -1.46
C GLY A 100 -2.83 15.29 -2.19
N ALA A 101 -3.47 14.29 -1.60
CA ALA A 101 -4.64 13.61 -2.14
C ALA A 101 -5.96 14.37 -1.91
N GLY A 102 -5.94 15.46 -1.13
CA GLY A 102 -7.13 16.23 -0.78
C GLY A 102 -8.04 15.56 0.25
N TYR A 103 -7.59 14.49 0.91
CA TYR A 103 -8.39 13.77 1.91
C TYR A 103 -8.78 14.59 3.14
N PRO A 104 -7.99 15.54 3.66
CA PRO A 104 -8.39 16.35 4.81
C PRO A 104 -9.74 17.05 4.62
N GLY A 105 -10.02 17.58 3.43
CA GLY A 105 -11.29 18.23 3.11
C GLY A 105 -12.48 17.25 3.15
N VAL A 106 -12.28 16.03 2.64
CA VAL A 106 -13.32 14.98 2.65
C VAL A 106 -13.57 14.47 4.07
N VAL A 107 -12.51 14.24 4.84
CA VAL A 107 -12.60 13.82 6.26
C VAL A 107 -13.34 14.86 7.09
N ALA A 108 -13.01 16.15 6.93
CA ALA A 108 -13.67 17.25 7.61
C ALA A 108 -15.14 17.36 7.19
N LYS A 109 -15.44 17.32 5.88
CA LYS A 109 -16.82 17.32 5.35
C LYS A 109 -17.68 16.22 5.99
N HIS A 110 -17.09 15.05 6.21
CA HIS A 110 -17.79 13.91 6.79
C HIS A 110 -17.65 13.82 8.32
N ASN A 111 -16.89 14.66 9.00
CA ASN A 111 -16.67 14.55 10.44
C ASN A 111 -16.34 13.10 10.88
N VAL A 112 -15.44 12.45 10.15
CA VAL A 112 -14.98 11.06 10.42
C VAL A 112 -13.60 11.07 11.06
N ALA A 113 -13.27 10.01 11.79
CA ALA A 113 -11.92 9.83 12.30
C ALA A 113 -10.93 9.55 11.15
N HIS A 114 -9.64 9.78 11.37
CA HIS A 114 -8.60 9.36 10.45
C HIS A 114 -7.35 8.84 11.16
N TYR A 115 -6.66 7.88 10.55
CA TYR A 115 -5.51 7.21 11.15
C TYR A 115 -4.35 7.09 10.17
N PHE A 116 -3.18 7.56 10.59
CA PHE A 116 -1.93 7.28 9.90
C PHE A 116 -1.34 6.00 10.48
N PHE A 117 -1.41 4.91 9.74
CA PHE A 117 -1.09 3.57 10.23
C PHE A 117 0.37 3.40 10.66
N ASP A 118 1.29 4.22 10.15
CA ASP A 118 2.68 4.31 10.58
C ASP A 118 2.89 5.11 11.88
N GLU A 119 1.88 5.84 12.34
CA GLU A 119 1.89 6.65 13.55
C GLU A 119 1.00 6.12 14.68
N VAL A 120 0.31 5.00 14.47
CA VAL A 120 -0.51 4.35 15.51
C VAL A 120 0.15 3.10 16.07
N THR A 121 -0.24 2.74 17.29
CA THR A 121 0.20 1.52 17.95
C THR A 121 -0.06 0.31 17.08
N GLN A 122 0.92 -0.58 16.96
CA GLN A 122 0.72 -1.87 16.29
C GLN A 122 0.30 -2.90 17.33
N VAL A 123 -0.80 -3.60 17.09
CA VAL A 123 -1.36 -4.59 18.01
C VAL A 123 -1.28 -5.99 17.41
N PRO A 124 -1.09 -7.03 18.25
CA PRO A 124 -1.14 -8.41 17.78
C PRO A 124 -2.56 -8.77 17.32
N VAL A 125 -2.69 -9.23 16.08
CA VAL A 125 -3.92 -9.81 15.55
C VAL A 125 -3.68 -11.29 15.30
N ARG A 126 -4.49 -12.14 15.95
CA ARG A 126 -4.44 -13.58 15.73
C ARG A 126 -5.13 -13.92 14.42
N LEU A 127 -4.40 -14.55 13.52
CA LEU A 127 -4.95 -15.09 12.28
C LEU A 127 -5.81 -16.30 12.59
N ARG A 128 -7.03 -16.36 12.03
CA ARG A 128 -8.00 -17.44 12.31
C ARG A 128 -8.09 -18.46 11.18
N HIS A 129 -7.62 -18.09 9.99
CA HIS A 129 -7.63 -18.99 8.83
C HIS A 129 -6.87 -20.29 9.13
N PRO A 130 -7.41 -21.47 8.74
CA PRO A 130 -6.74 -22.76 8.98
C PRO A 130 -5.37 -22.82 8.28
N ASP A 131 -5.28 -22.33 7.04
CA ASP A 131 -4.04 -22.33 6.24
C ASP A 131 -3.12 -21.14 6.52
N ARG A 132 -3.30 -20.47 7.67
CA ARG A 132 -2.45 -19.34 8.04
C ARG A 132 -0.98 -19.79 8.14
N LEU A 133 -0.09 -18.97 7.60
CA LEU A 133 1.35 -19.23 7.66
C LEU A 133 1.97 -18.92 9.02
N ARG A 134 1.22 -18.24 9.89
CA ARG A 134 1.61 -17.79 11.23
C ARG A 134 0.38 -17.57 12.07
N ASP A 135 0.52 -17.66 13.39
CA ASP A 135 -0.60 -17.47 14.30
C ASP A 135 -0.92 -16.00 14.56
N VAL A 136 0.05 -15.10 14.45
CA VAL A 136 -0.10 -13.69 14.80
C VAL A 136 0.54 -12.79 13.75
N ILE A 137 -0.15 -11.72 13.39
CA ILE A 137 0.39 -10.58 12.65
C ILE A 137 0.32 -9.32 13.53
N TYR A 138 0.99 -8.25 13.10
CA TYR A 138 0.84 -6.93 13.71
C TYR A 138 0.15 -6.03 12.70
N ALA A 139 -0.94 -5.43 13.14
CA ALA A 139 -1.69 -4.45 12.38
C ALA A 139 -1.77 -3.13 13.19
N PRO A 140 -1.98 -2.00 12.53
CA PRO A 140 -2.37 -0.75 13.18
C PRO A 140 -3.57 -0.99 14.11
N GLU A 141 -3.59 -0.42 15.32
CA GLU A 141 -4.67 -0.66 16.29
C GLU A 141 -6.08 -0.47 15.73
N PRO A 142 -6.37 0.58 14.92
CA PRO A 142 -7.71 0.74 14.33
C PRO A 142 -8.12 -0.40 13.38
N GLU A 143 -7.15 -1.17 12.90
CA GLU A 143 -7.37 -2.31 12.04
C GLU A 143 -7.44 -3.61 12.86
N HIS A 144 -8.56 -4.32 12.75
CA HIS A 144 -8.81 -5.53 13.53
C HIS A 144 -9.09 -6.78 12.69
N SER A 145 -8.97 -6.72 11.36
CA SER A 145 -9.16 -7.91 10.53
C SER A 145 -7.97 -8.86 10.60
N ASP A 146 -8.23 -10.15 10.40
CA ASP A 146 -7.20 -11.17 10.21
C ASP A 146 -6.63 -11.18 8.77
N TYR A 147 -6.67 -10.03 8.10
CA TYR A 147 -6.12 -9.83 6.77
C TYR A 147 -4.61 -9.54 6.83
N CYS A 148 -3.83 -10.16 5.95
CA CYS A 148 -2.40 -9.89 5.84
C CYS A 148 -2.13 -8.60 5.05
N TRP A 149 -1.60 -7.59 5.74
CA TRP A 149 -1.11 -6.33 5.18
C TRP A 149 0.18 -6.43 4.39
N GLY A 150 0.66 -7.66 4.17
CA GLY A 150 1.98 -7.95 3.63
C GLY A 150 2.25 -7.34 2.27
N GLY A 151 1.21 -6.90 1.55
CA GLY A 151 1.28 -5.94 0.45
C GLY A 151 1.97 -6.44 -0.82
N CYS A 152 2.78 -7.50 -0.76
CA CYS A 152 3.54 -7.98 -1.91
C CYS A 152 2.63 -8.35 -3.09
N PRO A 153 1.49 -9.08 -2.90
CA PRO A 153 0.56 -9.34 -4.00
C PRO A 153 -0.07 -8.06 -4.58
N GLY A 154 -0.56 -7.13 -3.76
CA GLY A 154 -1.09 -5.86 -4.27
C GLY A 154 -0.01 -5.02 -4.98
N ALA A 155 1.22 -5.03 -4.47
CA ALA A 155 2.35 -4.36 -5.07
C ALA A 155 2.80 -5.00 -6.40
N ILE A 156 2.50 -6.29 -6.64
CA ILE A 156 2.75 -6.89 -7.96
C ILE A 156 1.74 -6.37 -8.97
N GLU A 157 0.46 -6.26 -8.60
CA GLU A 157 -0.59 -5.73 -9.48
C GLU A 157 -0.28 -4.27 -9.88
N GLU A 158 0.13 -3.46 -8.92
CA GLU A 158 0.58 -2.08 -9.18
C GLU A 158 1.79 -2.05 -10.12
N ALA A 159 2.81 -2.88 -9.86
CA ALA A 159 4.01 -2.92 -10.67
C ALA A 159 3.74 -3.40 -12.11
N ILE A 160 2.78 -4.32 -12.29
CA ILE A 160 2.32 -4.77 -13.61
C ILE A 160 1.68 -3.59 -14.36
N GLU A 161 0.81 -2.83 -13.70
CA GLU A 161 0.12 -1.69 -14.33
C GLU A 161 1.11 -0.58 -14.73
N VAL A 162 2.09 -0.28 -13.89
CA VAL A 162 3.15 0.70 -14.22
C VAL A 162 3.93 0.27 -15.46
N ILE A 163 4.30 -1.02 -15.57
CA ILE A 163 4.99 -1.54 -16.74
C ILE A 163 4.09 -1.46 -17.98
N ARG A 164 2.81 -1.83 -17.86
CA ARG A 164 1.83 -1.81 -18.95
C ARG A 164 1.62 -0.41 -19.52
N GLN A 165 1.55 0.62 -18.69
CA GLN A 165 1.40 2.01 -19.16
C GLN A 165 2.60 2.47 -19.98
N LEU A 166 3.82 2.01 -19.65
CA LEU A 166 5.04 2.34 -20.37
C LEU A 166 5.25 1.47 -21.63
N GLN A 167 4.77 0.24 -21.59
CA GLN A 167 4.88 -0.77 -22.64
C GLN A 167 3.54 -1.53 -22.74
N PRO A 168 2.58 -1.06 -23.55
CA PRO A 168 1.24 -1.67 -23.64
C PRO A 168 1.24 -3.14 -24.08
N ASP A 169 2.23 -3.54 -24.88
CA ASP A 169 2.48 -4.91 -25.36
C ASP A 169 3.26 -5.77 -24.34
N ALA A 170 3.47 -5.30 -23.10
CA ALA A 170 4.25 -6.03 -22.10
C ALA A 170 3.66 -7.40 -21.79
N TYR A 171 2.34 -7.59 -21.78
CA TYR A 171 1.74 -8.89 -21.51
C TYR A 171 2.09 -9.95 -22.56
N ASP A 172 2.22 -9.53 -23.82
CA ASP A 172 2.53 -10.43 -24.93
C ASP A 172 4.03 -10.67 -25.09
N SER A 173 4.84 -9.68 -24.71
CA SER A 173 6.29 -9.66 -24.96
C SER A 173 7.15 -10.01 -23.75
N MET A 174 6.60 -9.93 -22.53
CA MET A 174 7.36 -10.18 -21.30
C MET A 174 7.77 -11.65 -21.21
N ARG A 175 9.02 -11.88 -20.83
CA ARG A 175 9.50 -13.25 -20.56
C ARG A 175 8.77 -13.87 -19.37
N PRO A 176 8.41 -15.16 -19.45
CA PRO A 176 7.81 -15.88 -18.33
C PRO A 176 8.69 -15.82 -17.08
N MET A 177 8.05 -15.64 -15.93
CA MET A 177 8.67 -15.74 -14.62
C MET A 177 7.66 -16.33 -13.63
N THR A 178 8.15 -17.13 -12.69
CA THR A 178 7.34 -17.69 -11.62
C THR A 178 7.54 -16.85 -10.37
N LEU A 179 6.47 -16.32 -9.81
CA LEU A 179 6.50 -15.57 -8.55
C LEU A 179 5.97 -16.43 -7.42
N VAL A 180 6.67 -16.46 -6.29
CA VAL A 180 6.26 -17.21 -5.09
C VAL A 180 6.19 -16.25 -3.91
N PHE A 181 5.01 -16.20 -3.29
CA PHE A 181 4.74 -15.47 -2.07
C PHE A 181 4.30 -16.45 -0.98
N GLY A 182 4.62 -16.15 0.28
CA GLY A 182 4.20 -16.99 1.41
C GLY A 182 4.78 -18.41 1.38
N ALA A 183 4.14 -19.35 2.08
CA ALA A 183 4.58 -20.73 2.09
C ALA A 183 3.87 -21.51 1.00
N TYR A 184 4.68 -22.06 0.11
CA TYR A 184 4.22 -22.95 -0.94
C TYR A 184 4.91 -24.29 -0.73
N ASP A 185 4.15 -25.38 -0.74
CA ASP A 185 4.68 -26.75 -0.57
C ASP A 185 4.55 -27.57 -1.87
N GLY A 186 3.97 -26.98 -2.92
CA GLY A 186 3.81 -27.63 -4.21
C GLY A 186 5.09 -27.65 -5.06
N PRO A 187 5.11 -28.46 -6.13
CA PRO A 187 6.20 -28.48 -7.09
C PRO A 187 6.24 -27.18 -7.91
N ILE A 188 7.44 -26.75 -8.30
CA ILE A 188 7.65 -25.63 -9.22
C ILE A 188 8.44 -26.14 -10.42
N GLU A 189 7.84 -26.09 -11.60
CA GLU A 189 8.43 -26.55 -12.86
C GLU A 189 8.63 -25.36 -13.81
N PRO A 190 9.69 -24.55 -13.63
CA PRO A 190 9.91 -23.37 -14.45
C PRO A 190 10.32 -23.79 -15.88
N ARG A 191 9.80 -23.08 -16.89
CA ARG A 191 10.17 -23.25 -18.31
C ARG A 191 11.67 -23.05 -18.51
N GLU A 192 12.23 -23.45 -19.63
CA GLU A 192 13.65 -23.19 -19.91
C GLU A 192 13.97 -21.68 -19.91
N GLY A 193 15.09 -21.28 -19.31
CA GLY A 193 15.47 -19.87 -19.16
C GLY A 193 14.66 -19.04 -18.15
N GLU A 194 13.49 -19.51 -17.70
CA GLU A 194 12.67 -18.88 -16.66
C GLU A 194 13.38 -18.81 -15.30
N LYS A 195 13.10 -17.78 -14.51
CA LYS A 195 13.64 -17.63 -13.16
C LYS A 195 12.49 -17.63 -12.15
N VAL A 196 12.65 -18.41 -11.09
CA VAL A 196 11.68 -18.44 -9.97
C VAL A 196 12.04 -17.34 -8.98
N VAL A 197 11.12 -16.43 -8.68
CA VAL A 197 11.34 -15.32 -7.76
C VAL A 197 10.58 -15.56 -6.45
N PHE A 198 11.32 -15.75 -5.38
CA PHE A 198 10.79 -15.89 -4.03
C PHE A 198 10.74 -14.52 -3.35
N MET A 199 9.54 -14.00 -3.06
CA MET A 199 9.35 -12.63 -2.60
C MET A 199 8.84 -12.54 -1.15
N GLY A 200 9.55 -11.73 -0.37
CA GLY A 200 9.17 -11.28 0.97
C GLY A 200 9.50 -12.25 2.10
N ASP A 201 9.70 -11.74 3.30
CA ASP A 201 10.31 -12.49 4.42
C ASP A 201 9.52 -13.72 4.85
N CYS A 202 8.20 -13.72 4.62
CA CYS A 202 7.31 -14.84 4.88
C CYS A 202 7.44 -15.99 3.87
N CYS A 203 8.14 -15.78 2.75
CA CYS A 203 8.25 -16.79 1.71
C CYS A 203 9.02 -18.01 2.22
N ARG A 204 8.42 -19.19 2.04
CA ARG A 204 9.02 -20.49 2.39
C ARG A 204 8.76 -21.47 1.27
N TRP A 205 9.80 -22.18 0.87
CA TRP A 205 9.70 -23.26 -0.12
C TRP A 205 10.89 -24.22 0.00
N LYS A 206 10.67 -25.50 -0.25
CA LYS A 206 11.74 -26.50 -0.35
C LYS A 206 11.44 -27.44 -1.50
N GLY A 207 12.41 -27.64 -2.38
CA GLY A 207 12.24 -28.53 -3.52
C GLY A 207 13.45 -28.52 -4.44
N ARG A 208 13.25 -28.99 -5.67
CA ARG A 208 14.30 -29.05 -6.70
C ARG A 208 13.94 -28.15 -7.88
N LEU A 209 14.82 -27.22 -8.23
CA LEU A 209 14.70 -26.37 -9.42
C LEU A 209 15.80 -26.74 -10.41
N ARG A 210 15.41 -27.27 -11.58
CA ARG A 210 16.36 -27.67 -12.65
C ARG A 210 17.51 -28.55 -12.17
N GLY A 211 17.20 -29.55 -11.36
CA GLY A 211 18.20 -30.46 -10.80
C GLY A 211 18.92 -29.95 -9.54
N THR A 212 18.78 -28.66 -9.20
CA THR A 212 19.39 -28.07 -8.00
C THR A 212 18.42 -28.12 -6.82
N GLU A 213 18.84 -28.68 -5.69
CA GLU A 213 18.09 -28.58 -4.44
C GLU A 213 18.10 -27.13 -3.94
N VAL A 214 16.93 -26.62 -3.57
CA VAL A 214 16.75 -25.25 -3.12
C VAL A 214 15.89 -25.27 -1.87
N THR A 215 16.38 -24.60 -0.82
CA THR A 215 15.63 -24.37 0.41
C THR A 215 15.56 -22.87 0.65
N ILE A 216 14.34 -22.35 0.70
CA ILE A 216 14.00 -20.96 1.03
C ILE A 216 13.34 -20.98 2.41
N PRO A 217 14.08 -20.68 3.49
CA PRO A 217 13.48 -20.53 4.80
C PRO A 217 12.75 -19.19 4.91
N SER A 218 11.66 -19.18 5.69
CA SER A 218 11.05 -17.93 6.14
C SER A 218 12.04 -17.21 7.05
N CYS A 219 12.34 -15.95 6.72
CA CYS A 219 13.15 -15.05 7.54
C CYS A 219 12.31 -13.98 8.23
N TYR A 220 10.98 -14.15 8.24
CA TYR A 220 10.06 -13.25 8.92
C TYR A 220 10.42 -13.12 10.41
N VAL A 221 10.57 -11.88 10.87
CA VAL A 221 10.82 -11.55 12.27
C VAL A 221 9.53 -11.05 12.91
N ASP A 222 9.29 -11.47 14.16
CA ASP A 222 8.20 -10.95 14.96
C ASP A 222 8.34 -9.43 15.14
N ARG A 223 7.29 -8.70 14.73
CA ARG A 223 7.27 -7.24 14.73
C ARG A 223 7.01 -6.64 16.10
N GLN A 224 6.66 -7.42 17.15
CA GLN A 224 6.63 -6.90 18.54
C GLN A 224 7.92 -6.18 18.93
N ARG A 225 9.04 -6.64 18.37
CA ARG A 225 10.38 -6.13 18.69
C ARG A 225 10.74 -4.88 17.89
N ILE A 226 9.89 -4.45 16.96
CA ILE A 226 10.15 -3.32 16.05
C ILE A 226 9.18 -2.19 16.42
N LYS A 227 9.71 -1.09 16.97
CA LYS A 227 8.92 0.12 17.19
C LYS A 227 8.68 0.82 15.85
N PRO A 228 7.44 1.14 15.45
CA PRO A 228 7.13 1.84 14.19
C PRO A 228 7.86 3.18 14.04
N CYS A 229 7.99 3.94 15.13
CA CYS A 229 8.74 5.21 15.16
C CYS A 229 10.23 5.03 14.83
N ASN A 230 10.79 3.84 15.03
CA ASN A 230 12.18 3.53 14.69
C ASN A 230 12.35 3.07 13.23
N ALA A 231 11.27 2.96 12.45
CA ALA A 231 11.33 2.46 11.08
C ALA A 231 12.08 3.45 10.19
N ARG A 232 13.37 3.23 9.95
CA ARG A 232 14.15 4.11 9.09
C ARG A 232 13.75 3.93 7.63
N MET A 233 13.37 5.04 7.02
CA MET A 233 13.09 5.08 5.60
C MET A 233 14.37 4.84 4.79
N THR A 234 14.37 3.80 3.97
CA THR A 234 15.46 3.50 3.04
C THR A 234 15.28 4.27 1.74
N ASP A 235 16.33 4.96 1.28
CA ASP A 235 16.28 5.70 0.02
C ASP A 235 16.04 4.77 -1.19
N ILE A 236 15.29 5.28 -2.17
CA ILE A 236 14.89 4.53 -3.35
C ILE A 236 16.08 4.04 -4.18
N PHE A 237 17.16 4.83 -4.31
CA PHE A 237 18.34 4.44 -5.05
C PHE A 237 19.11 3.32 -4.33
N VAL A 238 19.12 3.34 -3.00
CA VAL A 238 19.69 2.25 -2.19
C VAL A 238 18.92 0.94 -2.44
N LYS A 239 17.58 1.01 -2.50
CA LYS A 239 16.76 -0.15 -2.87
C LYS A 239 17.05 -0.63 -4.30
N MET A 240 17.15 0.29 -5.25
CA MET A 240 17.48 -0.05 -6.65
C MET A 240 18.81 -0.80 -6.74
N LEU A 241 19.85 -0.28 -6.09
CA LEU A 241 21.17 -0.93 -6.04
C LEU A 241 21.08 -2.33 -5.39
N GLY A 242 20.32 -2.46 -4.31
CA GLY A 242 20.08 -3.74 -3.64
C GLY A 242 19.47 -4.79 -4.58
N VAL A 243 18.46 -4.40 -5.36
CA VAL A 243 17.82 -5.31 -6.34
C VAL A 243 18.78 -5.71 -7.45
N TYR A 244 19.54 -4.78 -8.02
CA TYR A 244 20.52 -5.10 -9.07
C TYR A 244 21.65 -5.98 -8.54
N ALA A 245 22.11 -5.76 -7.31
CA ALA A 245 23.08 -6.63 -6.66
C ALA A 245 22.52 -8.05 -6.46
N ALA A 246 21.26 -8.19 -6.02
CA ALA A 246 20.59 -9.47 -5.89
C ALA A 246 20.43 -10.19 -7.24
N LEU A 247 20.03 -9.46 -8.29
CA LEU A 247 19.95 -9.98 -9.66
C LEU A 247 21.32 -10.44 -10.18
N PHE A 248 22.37 -9.66 -9.94
CA PHE A 248 23.74 -10.01 -10.30
C PHE A 248 24.21 -11.29 -9.62
N ALA A 249 24.06 -11.36 -8.28
CA ALA A 249 24.44 -12.53 -7.49
C ALA A 249 23.63 -13.80 -7.86
N ALA A 250 22.44 -13.61 -8.43
CA ALA A 250 21.57 -14.70 -8.84
C ALA A 250 21.77 -15.14 -10.31
N ARG A 251 22.66 -14.53 -11.12
CA ARG A 251 22.76 -14.82 -12.57
C ARG A 251 22.91 -16.30 -12.92
N GLY A 252 23.71 -17.05 -12.17
CA GLY A 252 23.91 -18.49 -12.37
C GLY A 252 22.92 -19.40 -11.63
N LYS A 253 21.93 -18.84 -10.91
CA LYS A 253 20.97 -19.60 -10.11
C LYS A 253 19.62 -19.67 -10.82
N PRO A 254 18.88 -20.79 -10.71
CA PRO A 254 17.54 -20.94 -11.30
C PRO A 254 16.48 -20.08 -10.60
N TYR A 255 16.83 -19.41 -9.49
CA TYR A 255 15.94 -18.58 -8.71
C TYR A 255 16.54 -17.21 -8.36
N LEU A 256 15.71 -16.32 -7.84
CA LEU A 256 16.04 -15.06 -7.19
C LEU A 256 15.28 -14.99 -5.87
N ARG A 257 15.92 -14.50 -4.81
CA ARG A 257 15.28 -14.24 -3.52
C ARG A 257 15.35 -12.74 -3.24
N ILE A 258 14.19 -12.13 -3.05
CA ILE A 258 14.07 -10.75 -2.55
C ILE A 258 13.40 -10.79 -1.18
N THR A 259 14.10 -10.29 -0.16
CA THR A 259 13.62 -10.19 1.22
C THR A 259 12.99 -8.82 1.47
N GLY A 260 12.12 -8.74 2.45
CA GLY A 260 11.36 -7.54 2.80
C GLY A 260 9.95 -7.87 3.25
N CYS A 261 9.36 -7.01 4.08
CA CYS A 261 7.98 -7.16 4.49
C CYS A 261 7.35 -5.75 4.65
N PRO A 262 6.63 -5.23 3.64
CA PRO A 262 6.51 -5.77 2.27
C PRO A 262 7.81 -5.69 1.46
N VAL A 263 7.91 -6.44 0.36
CA VAL A 263 8.82 -6.10 -0.75
C VAL A 263 8.15 -4.97 -1.53
N SER A 264 8.84 -3.84 -1.69
CA SER A 264 8.19 -2.62 -2.21
C SER A 264 7.89 -2.72 -3.71
N VAL A 265 6.85 -2.00 -4.16
CA VAL A 265 6.46 -1.86 -5.57
C VAL A 265 7.67 -1.56 -6.45
N ALA A 266 8.54 -0.65 -6.01
CA ALA A 266 9.76 -0.30 -6.71
C ALA A 266 10.69 -1.49 -6.97
N GLU A 267 10.92 -2.31 -5.93
CA GLU A 267 11.76 -3.49 -6.06
C GLU A 267 11.12 -4.52 -7.01
N GLN A 268 9.79 -4.66 -6.95
CA GLN A 268 9.06 -5.56 -7.84
C GLN A 268 9.08 -5.08 -9.31
N ILE A 269 8.92 -3.79 -9.57
CA ILE A 269 9.09 -3.19 -10.91
C ILE A 269 10.47 -3.51 -11.47
N LEU A 270 11.54 -3.33 -10.68
CA LEU A 270 12.91 -3.58 -11.13
C LEU A 270 13.15 -5.05 -11.46
N VAL A 271 12.66 -5.95 -10.60
CA VAL A 271 12.76 -7.39 -10.84
C VAL A 271 12.00 -7.79 -12.11
N MET A 272 10.74 -7.34 -12.25
CA MET A 272 9.93 -7.67 -13.41
C MET A 272 10.47 -7.07 -14.69
N ALA A 273 10.86 -5.80 -14.69
CA ALA A 273 11.43 -5.16 -15.88
C ALA A 273 12.73 -5.85 -16.32
N THR A 274 13.57 -6.24 -15.37
CA THR A 274 14.85 -6.89 -15.69
C THR A 274 14.65 -8.34 -16.16
N LEU A 275 13.90 -9.15 -15.42
CA LEU A 275 13.72 -10.58 -15.74
C LEU A 275 12.76 -10.77 -16.92
N GLY A 276 11.71 -9.97 -16.96
CA GLY A 276 10.71 -9.92 -18.01
C GLY A 276 11.20 -9.25 -19.30
N ARG A 277 12.34 -8.54 -19.25
CA ARG A 277 12.91 -7.76 -20.37
C ARG A 277 11.94 -6.71 -20.93
N THR A 278 11.21 -6.04 -20.05
CA THR A 278 10.37 -4.90 -20.43
C THR A 278 11.12 -3.59 -20.22
N LYS A 279 10.53 -2.49 -20.69
CA LYS A 279 11.02 -1.14 -20.39
C LYS A 279 11.03 -0.92 -18.88
N ASN A 280 12.10 -0.29 -18.39
CA ASN A 280 12.24 0.06 -16.98
C ASN A 280 11.73 1.49 -16.72
N PRO A 281 10.66 1.67 -15.93
CA PRO A 281 10.11 3.00 -15.61
C PRO A 281 11.09 3.93 -14.90
N TYR A 282 12.09 3.42 -14.17
CA TYR A 282 13.06 4.29 -13.49
C TYR A 282 14.10 4.91 -14.45
N PHE A 283 14.24 4.38 -15.66
CA PHE A 283 15.20 4.86 -16.65
C PHE A 283 14.53 5.37 -17.94
N ALA A 284 13.21 5.26 -18.06
CA ALA A 284 12.50 5.77 -19.22
C ALA A 284 12.46 7.31 -19.19
N PRO A 285 12.74 8.00 -20.31
CA PRO A 285 12.76 9.47 -20.36
C PRO A 285 11.45 10.11 -19.90
N ALA A 286 10.31 9.49 -20.20
CA ALA A 286 8.98 9.98 -19.85
C ALA A 286 8.71 10.02 -18.34
N THR A 287 9.37 9.16 -17.57
CA THR A 287 9.08 8.95 -16.13
C THR A 287 10.23 9.39 -15.23
N VAL A 288 11.48 9.31 -15.70
CA VAL A 288 12.67 9.65 -14.90
C VAL A 288 12.68 11.12 -14.44
N GLY A 289 12.29 12.05 -15.32
CA GLY A 289 12.26 13.48 -15.02
C GLY A 289 11.24 13.84 -13.93
N PRO A 290 9.95 13.49 -14.09
CA PRO A 290 8.94 13.63 -13.04
C PRO A 290 9.34 12.93 -11.74
N PHE A 291 9.86 11.70 -11.83
CA PHE A 291 10.31 10.93 -10.66
C PHE A 291 11.43 11.63 -9.88
N LEU A 292 12.49 12.11 -10.56
CA LEU A 292 13.58 12.86 -9.92
C LEU A 292 13.11 14.17 -9.30
N ARG A 293 12.21 14.89 -9.98
CA ARG A 293 11.59 16.11 -9.43
C ARG A 293 10.80 15.80 -8.17
N GLY A 294 9.98 14.75 -8.16
CA GLY A 294 9.26 14.30 -6.99
C GLY A 294 10.18 13.89 -5.83
N TRP A 295 11.24 13.12 -6.13
CA TRP A 295 12.24 12.73 -5.14
C TRP A 295 12.98 13.93 -4.54
N LEU A 296 13.36 14.92 -5.36
CA LEU A 296 13.99 16.16 -4.89
C LEU A 296 13.02 17.03 -4.07
N ALA A 297 11.79 17.21 -4.55
CA ALA A 297 10.75 17.95 -3.83
C ALA A 297 10.51 17.34 -2.44
N TRP A 298 10.46 16.01 -2.36
CA TRP A 298 10.37 15.31 -1.08
C TRP A 298 11.59 15.54 -0.19
N ARG A 299 12.81 15.41 -0.73
CA ARG A 299 14.05 15.68 0.03
C ARG A 299 14.04 17.09 0.61
N TRP A 300 13.56 18.06 -0.16
CA TRP A 300 13.42 19.44 0.27
C TRP A 300 12.39 19.61 1.37
N ALA A 301 11.17 19.09 1.19
CA ALA A 301 10.10 19.14 2.19
C ALA A 301 10.54 18.53 3.54
N ARG A 302 11.36 17.47 3.50
CA ARG A 302 11.96 16.87 4.70
C ARG A 302 12.94 17.80 5.40
N ILE A 303 13.80 18.49 4.66
CA ILE A 303 14.75 19.45 5.23
C ILE A 303 13.98 20.63 5.84
N GLU A 304 13.00 21.17 5.12
CA GLU A 304 12.14 22.26 5.58
C GLU A 304 11.43 21.91 6.90
N ARG A 305 10.75 20.76 6.96
CA ARG A 305 10.05 20.30 8.18
C ARG A 305 11.01 20.08 9.35
N TRP A 306 12.22 19.55 9.08
CA TRP A 306 13.26 19.43 10.10
C TRP A 306 13.73 20.79 10.61
N LEU A 307 13.95 21.77 9.73
CA LEU A 307 14.32 23.14 10.10
C LEU A 307 13.22 23.84 10.93
N LEU A 308 11.95 23.54 10.65
CA LEU A 308 10.80 24.03 11.41
C LEU A 308 10.57 23.30 12.75
N GLY A 309 11.47 22.40 13.15
CA GLY A 309 11.35 21.64 14.39
C GLY A 309 10.20 20.63 14.41
N LYS A 310 9.60 20.32 13.25
CA LYS A 310 8.52 19.35 13.07
C LYS A 310 9.06 18.13 12.29
N PRO A 311 9.99 17.32 12.85
CA PRO A 311 10.56 16.18 12.13
C PRO A 311 9.45 15.18 11.76
N TYR A 312 9.54 14.61 10.56
CA TYR A 312 8.53 13.67 10.07
C TYR A 312 8.44 12.36 10.88
N GLN A 313 9.50 11.97 11.57
CA GLN A 313 9.47 10.86 12.52
C GLN A 313 9.56 11.43 13.93
N SER A 314 8.52 11.19 14.72
CA SER A 314 8.49 11.48 16.16
C SER A 314 9.00 10.25 16.91
N ASP A 315 9.84 10.49 17.94
CA ASP A 315 10.28 9.43 18.87
C ASP A 315 9.14 8.95 19.79
N GLN A 316 8.03 9.70 19.82
CA GLN A 316 6.84 9.41 20.62
C GLN A 316 5.65 9.09 19.71
N LEU A 317 4.98 7.97 19.99
CA LEU A 317 3.65 7.69 19.43
C LEU A 317 2.66 8.71 20.03
N PRO A 318 1.74 9.30 19.24
CA PRO A 318 0.69 10.16 19.78
C PRO A 318 -0.17 9.39 20.81
N VAL A 319 -0.52 10.04 21.92
CA VAL A 319 -1.32 9.47 23.01
C VAL A 319 -2.67 10.22 23.09
N PRO A 320 -3.85 9.57 22.99
CA PRO A 320 -4.17 8.28 22.39
C PRO A 320 -4.33 8.37 20.87
N ALA A 321 -4.30 7.23 20.19
CA ALA A 321 -4.58 7.09 18.75
C ALA A 321 -6.07 7.33 18.40
N LYS A 322 -6.71 8.35 18.97
CA LYS A 322 -7.97 8.91 18.45
C LYS A 322 -7.62 10.16 17.69
N ALA A 323 -8.08 10.21 16.45
CA ALA A 323 -7.87 11.27 15.49
C ALA A 323 -8.15 12.67 16.06
N THR A 324 -7.14 13.37 16.56
CA THR A 324 -7.16 14.83 16.65
C THR A 324 -5.75 15.36 16.38
N ALA A 325 -5.29 15.22 15.14
CA ALA A 325 -4.70 16.40 14.54
C ALA A 325 -5.90 17.21 14.05
N GLN A 326 -6.41 18.12 14.89
CA GLN A 326 -7.14 19.26 14.33
C GLN A 326 -6.22 19.85 13.27
N LEU A 327 -6.71 19.97 12.03
CA LEU A 327 -6.04 20.83 11.06
C LEU A 327 -5.91 22.18 11.76
N GLU A 328 -4.67 22.69 11.92
CA GLU A 328 -4.46 24.04 12.44
C GLU A 328 -5.36 24.97 11.61
N ASP A 329 -6.32 25.63 12.26
CA ASP A 329 -7.28 26.49 11.59
C ASP A 329 -6.51 27.53 10.74
N ALA A 330 -6.64 27.42 9.43
CA ALA A 330 -6.18 28.43 8.49
C ALA A 330 -7.13 29.65 8.48
N SER A 331 -7.62 30.07 9.64
CA SER A 331 -8.33 31.35 9.80
C SER A 331 -7.32 32.40 10.27
N GLY A 332 -6.95 33.27 9.34
CA GLY A 332 -6.01 34.35 9.57
C GLY A 332 -6.39 35.23 10.77
N SER A 333 -5.41 35.51 11.61
CA SER A 333 -5.39 36.69 12.46
C SER A 333 -5.24 37.93 11.57
N THR A 334 -6.34 38.44 11.05
CA THR A 334 -6.50 39.88 10.84
C THR A 334 -7.37 40.42 11.97
N GLU A 335 -6.77 40.60 13.14
CA GLU A 335 -7.23 41.64 14.07
C GLU A 335 -6.80 42.98 13.46
N GLN A 336 -7.79 43.71 12.95
CA GLN A 336 -7.67 45.15 12.75
C GLN A 336 -7.72 45.81 14.13
N ASP A 337 -6.59 46.38 14.54
CA ASP A 337 -6.53 47.36 15.60
C ASP A 337 -7.42 48.57 15.22
N SER A 338 -8.30 48.93 16.15
CA SER A 338 -8.96 50.23 16.25
C SER A 338 -8.28 51.07 17.32
#